data_AF-A0A7C1PUN8-F1
#
_entry.id   AF-A0A7C1PUN8-F1
#
_cell.length_a   1.000
_cell.length_b   1.000
_cell.length_c   1.000
_cell.angle_alpha   90.00
_cell.angle_beta   90.00
_cell.angle_gamma   90.00
#
_symmetry.space_group_name_H-M   'P 1'
#
loop_
_entity.id
_entity.type
_entity.pdbx_description
1 polymer ?
#
loop_
_entity_poly.entity_id
_entity_poly.type
_entity_poly.pdbx_seq_one_letter_code
_entity_poly.pdbx_strand_id
1 'polypeptide(L)'
;VSTQAKVIGVAGYGSAAGNLNATVLTVRLAPGSSAISWSDILLSYQSGNNYISGISYVAEVTSSTPTDGDDGKFDVRQLKTVTNDEVLESGETIEILYWIQNSSGSDFALSTDTVFTMTVQPKTGQLTTVKKTTPSVIANNWVTDWS
;
A
#
# COMPACT_ATOMS: atom_id res chain seq x y z
N VAL A 1 -11.07 -8.48 -21.25
CA VAL A 1 -9.92 -8.64 -20.32
C VAL A 1 -10.19 -7.75 -19.13
N SER A 2 -10.03 -8.22 -17.91
CA SER A 2 -10.31 -7.42 -16.71
C SER A 2 -9.03 -6.75 -16.24
N THR A 3 -9.05 -5.43 -16.06
CA THR A 3 -7.92 -4.64 -15.56
C THR A 3 -7.54 -5.09 -14.15
N GLN A 4 -6.25 -5.24 -13.85
CA GLN A 4 -5.79 -5.66 -12.52
C GLN A 4 -4.48 -4.96 -12.14
N ALA A 5 -4.47 -4.31 -10.97
CA ALA A 5 -3.26 -3.87 -10.29
C ALA A 5 -2.72 -5.02 -9.44
N LYS A 6 -1.55 -5.58 -9.79
CA LYS A 6 -0.92 -6.70 -9.10
C LYS A 6 0.10 -6.19 -8.08
N VAL A 7 -0.05 -6.61 -6.83
CA VAL A 7 0.97 -6.44 -5.79
C VAL A 7 2.08 -7.48 -6.01
N ILE A 8 3.32 -7.01 -6.13
CA ILE A 8 4.51 -7.84 -6.34
C ILE A 8 5.50 -7.76 -5.17
N GLY A 9 5.33 -6.80 -4.26
CA GLY A 9 6.13 -6.62 -3.07
C GLY A 9 5.28 -6.01 -1.96
N VAL A 10 5.61 -6.37 -0.72
CA VAL A 10 5.03 -5.78 0.49
C VAL A 10 6.20 -5.45 1.40
N ALA A 11 6.25 -4.24 1.90
CA ALA A 11 7.20 -3.78 2.90
C ALA A 11 6.46 -2.98 3.98
N GLY A 12 7.08 -2.86 5.14
CA GLY A 12 6.52 -2.26 6.32
C GLY A 12 7.53 -1.30 6.90
N TYR A 13 7.04 -0.16 7.37
CA TYR A 13 7.86 0.88 7.93
C TYR A 13 7.41 1.23 9.35
N GLY A 14 8.36 1.33 10.28
CA GLY A 14 8.16 1.79 11.64
C GLY A 14 9.06 2.99 11.95
N SER A 15 8.53 4.01 12.63
CA SER A 15 9.31 5.15 13.12
C SER A 15 10.17 4.80 14.34
N ALA A 16 9.86 3.67 15.00
CA ALA A 16 10.61 3.09 16.11
C ALA A 16 10.58 1.56 16.07
N ALA A 17 11.51 0.91 16.77
CA ALA A 17 11.52 -0.54 16.90
C ALA A 17 10.23 -1.06 17.57
N GLY A 18 9.82 -2.27 17.19
CA GLY A 18 8.69 -2.99 17.80
C GLY A 18 7.32 -2.78 17.14
N ASN A 19 7.12 -1.73 16.34
CA ASN A 19 5.85 -1.49 15.63
C ASN A 19 6.10 -1.02 14.19
N LEU A 20 5.18 -1.36 13.28
CA LEU A 20 5.14 -0.84 11.91
C LEU A 20 3.97 0.12 11.78
N ASN A 21 4.27 1.38 11.48
CA ASN A 21 3.29 2.45 11.32
C ASN A 21 2.72 2.55 9.91
N ALA A 22 3.42 2.03 8.91
CA ALA A 22 3.01 2.13 7.51
C ALA A 22 3.21 0.82 6.74
N THR A 23 2.40 0.63 5.72
CA THR A 23 2.59 -0.40 4.69
C THR A 23 3.04 0.25 3.39
N VAL A 24 3.88 -0.47 2.64
CA VAL A 24 4.37 -0.08 1.33
C VAL A 24 4.14 -1.25 0.38
N LEU A 25 3.26 -1.05 -0.61
CA LEU A 25 2.93 -2.06 -1.60
C LEU A 25 3.62 -1.72 -2.92
N THR A 26 4.47 -2.61 -3.43
CA THR A 26 5.01 -2.48 -4.79
C THR A 26 3.99 -3.06 -5.77
N VAL A 27 3.55 -2.25 -6.73
CA VAL A 27 2.42 -2.54 -7.62
C VAL A 27 2.80 -2.32 -9.08
N ARG A 28 2.28 -3.19 -9.95
CA ARG A 28 2.32 -3.05 -11.41
C ARG A 28 1.04 -3.58 -12.05
N LEU A 29 0.77 -3.25 -13.30
CA LEU A 29 -0.32 -3.89 -14.04
C LEU A 29 -0.06 -5.39 -14.25
N ALA A 30 -1.11 -6.20 -14.17
CA ALA A 30 -1.08 -7.56 -14.69
C ALA A 30 -1.04 -7.55 -16.23
N PRO A 31 -0.39 -8.53 -16.89
CA PRO A 31 -0.34 -8.60 -18.35
C PRO A 31 -1.72 -8.52 -18.99
N GLY A 32 -1.88 -7.63 -19.98
CA GLY A 32 -3.15 -7.42 -20.69
C GLY A 32 -4.17 -6.51 -19.97
N SER A 33 -3.82 -5.93 -18.82
CA SER A 33 -4.66 -4.91 -18.17
C SER A 33 -4.59 -3.58 -18.91
N SER A 34 -5.68 -2.82 -18.89
CA SER A 34 -5.67 -1.41 -19.29
C SER A 34 -4.98 -0.55 -18.23
N ALA A 35 -4.56 0.65 -18.62
CA ALA A 35 -4.03 1.66 -17.72
C ALA A 35 -5.03 2.01 -16.59
N ILE A 36 -4.50 2.39 -15.43
CA ILE A 36 -5.30 2.72 -14.24
C ILE A 36 -4.84 4.08 -13.70
N SER A 37 -5.72 5.08 -13.70
CA SER A 37 -5.45 6.33 -12.97
C SER A 37 -5.28 6.05 -11.48
N TRP A 38 -4.29 6.65 -10.83
CA TRP A 38 -4.04 6.39 -9.41
C TRP A 38 -5.22 6.80 -8.52
N SER A 39 -5.95 7.86 -8.90
CA SER A 39 -7.20 8.30 -8.27
C SER A 39 -8.36 7.29 -8.36
N ASP A 40 -8.27 6.33 -9.27
CA ASP A 40 -9.25 5.25 -9.42
C ASP A 40 -8.83 3.98 -8.65
N ILE A 41 -7.75 4.03 -7.86
CA ILE A 41 -7.35 2.95 -6.95
C ILE A 41 -7.92 3.22 -5.56
N LEU A 42 -8.62 2.22 -5.01
CA LEU A 42 -9.07 2.19 -3.63
C LEU A 42 -8.32 1.11 -2.86
N LEU A 43 -7.94 1.40 -1.63
CA LEU A 43 -7.43 0.39 -0.71
C LEU A 43 -8.42 0.09 0.41
N SER A 44 -8.31 -1.13 0.93
CA SER A 44 -8.78 -1.48 2.27
C SER A 44 -7.68 -2.18 3.05
N TYR A 45 -7.75 -2.02 4.36
CA TYR A 45 -6.83 -2.59 5.33
C TYR A 45 -7.63 -3.26 6.45
N GLN A 46 -7.16 -4.41 6.90
CA GLN A 46 -7.71 -5.10 8.06
C GLN A 46 -6.60 -5.71 8.92
N SER A 47 -6.66 -5.51 10.23
CA SER A 47 -5.86 -6.22 11.22
C SER A 47 -6.67 -6.40 12.50
N GLY A 48 -6.86 -7.66 12.93
CA GLY A 48 -7.77 -7.98 14.03
C GLY A 48 -9.17 -7.40 13.80
N ASN A 49 -9.63 -6.56 14.72
CA ASN A 49 -10.92 -5.87 14.67
C ASN A 49 -10.87 -4.49 13.97
N ASN A 50 -9.67 -4.03 13.58
CA ASN A 50 -9.50 -2.75 12.90
C ASN A 50 -9.71 -2.97 11.40
N TYR A 51 -10.75 -2.33 10.86
CA TYR A 51 -11.04 -2.34 9.43
C TYR A 51 -11.11 -0.90 8.92
N ILE A 52 -10.35 -0.62 7.87
CA ILE A 52 -10.25 0.69 7.24
C ILE A 52 -10.53 0.48 5.75
N SER A 53 -11.47 1.24 5.20
CA SER A 53 -11.91 1.09 3.81
C SER A 53 -12.07 2.44 3.15
N GLY A 54 -11.99 2.47 1.82
CA GLY A 54 -12.10 3.72 1.06
C GLY A 54 -10.84 4.57 1.17
N ILE A 55 -9.70 3.95 1.48
CA ILE A 55 -8.40 4.63 1.50
C ILE A 55 -8.10 5.02 0.05
N SER A 56 -7.92 6.31 -0.19
CA SER A 56 -7.85 6.89 -1.54
C SER A 56 -6.52 7.58 -1.77
N TYR A 57 -6.17 7.75 -3.04
CA TYR A 57 -4.98 8.46 -3.47
C TYR A 57 -5.03 9.93 -3.04
N VAL A 58 -3.89 10.48 -2.62
CA VAL A 58 -3.75 11.92 -2.34
C VAL A 58 -2.67 12.62 -3.14
N ALA A 59 -1.47 12.05 -3.22
CA ALA A 59 -0.34 12.72 -3.85
C ALA A 59 0.73 11.76 -4.36
N GLU A 60 1.47 12.22 -5.36
CA GLU A 60 2.75 11.65 -5.75
C GLU A 60 3.85 12.17 -4.81
N VAL A 61 4.70 11.26 -4.34
CA VAL A 61 5.82 11.57 -3.45
C VAL A 61 7.13 11.02 -4.02
N THR A 62 8.22 11.74 -3.76
CA THR A 62 9.59 11.31 -4.13
C THR A 62 10.34 10.65 -2.97
N SER A 63 9.89 10.89 -1.73
CA SER A 63 10.47 10.31 -0.52
C SER A 63 10.24 8.79 -0.48
N SER A 64 11.26 8.04 -0.07
CA SER A 64 11.12 6.61 0.21
C SER A 64 10.42 6.30 1.52
N THR A 65 10.34 7.29 2.42
CA THR A 65 9.88 7.09 3.79
C THR A 65 8.42 7.52 3.89
N PRO A 66 7.50 6.60 4.26
CA PRO A 66 6.12 6.96 4.57
C PRO A 66 6.07 7.97 5.71
N THR A 67 5.19 8.95 5.59
CA THR A 67 4.94 9.94 6.63
C THR A 67 3.55 9.78 7.20
N ASP A 68 3.41 10.10 8.48
CA ASP A 68 2.11 10.36 9.09
C ASP A 68 1.52 11.62 8.45
N GLY A 69 0.59 11.43 7.52
CA GLY A 69 0.10 12.43 6.59
C GLY A 69 -1.42 12.48 6.58
N ASP A 70 -2.02 12.70 5.41
CA ASP A 70 -3.47 12.78 5.27
C ASP A 70 -4.22 11.55 5.85
N ASP A 71 -5.18 11.83 6.74
CA ASP A 71 -6.01 10.83 7.41
C ASP A 71 -6.73 9.90 6.43
N GLY A 72 -6.41 8.61 6.48
CA GLY A 72 -7.05 7.58 5.67
C GLY A 72 -6.79 7.69 4.16
N LYS A 73 -5.65 8.23 3.75
CA LYS A 73 -5.22 8.30 2.34
C LYS A 73 -3.88 7.60 2.11
N PHE A 74 -3.56 7.36 0.85
CA PHE A 74 -2.26 6.81 0.45
C PHE A 74 -1.55 7.72 -0.56
N ASP A 75 -0.23 7.70 -0.48
CA ASP A 75 0.65 8.33 -1.45
C ASP A 75 1.13 7.31 -2.49
N VAL A 76 1.55 7.82 -3.66
CA VAL A 76 2.20 7.01 -4.69
C VAL A 76 3.63 7.48 -4.89
N ARG A 77 4.56 6.52 -4.98
CA ARG A 77 5.94 6.77 -5.42
C ARG A 77 6.22 5.98 -6.68
N GLN A 78 6.69 6.63 -7.74
CA GLN A 78 7.12 5.94 -8.93
C GLN A 78 8.48 5.26 -8.72
N LEU A 79 8.60 3.97 -9.04
CA LEU A 79 9.89 3.24 -9.06
C LEU A 79 10.43 3.08 -10.48
N LYS A 80 9.52 2.93 -11.45
CA LYS A 80 9.84 2.85 -12.87
C LYS A 80 8.68 3.46 -13.65
N THR A 81 8.99 4.51 -14.40
CA THR A 81 8.05 5.29 -15.22
C THR A 81 8.42 5.13 -16.70
N VAL A 82 7.40 5.12 -17.56
CA VAL A 82 7.50 5.28 -19.01
C VAL A 82 6.92 6.64 -19.39
N THR A 83 5.81 7.02 -18.77
CA THR A 83 5.19 8.35 -18.84
C THR A 83 5.26 9.04 -17.48
N ASN A 84 5.25 10.38 -17.49
CA ASN A 84 5.27 11.17 -16.26
C ASN A 84 3.88 11.77 -16.01
N ASP A 85 2.96 10.90 -15.61
CA ASP A 85 1.58 11.21 -15.28
C ASP A 85 1.06 10.33 -14.12
N GLU A 86 -0.13 10.65 -13.61
CA GLU A 86 -0.76 9.94 -12.49
C GLU A 86 -1.55 8.70 -12.96
N VAL A 87 -0.95 7.94 -13.86
CA VAL A 87 -1.54 6.76 -14.47
C VAL A 87 -0.54 5.61 -14.33
N LEU A 88 -1.02 4.45 -13.91
CA LEU A 88 -0.23 3.22 -13.89
C LEU A 88 -0.41 2.52 -15.24
N GLU A 89 0.64 2.52 -16.06
CA GLU A 89 0.66 1.94 -17.39
C GLU A 89 1.48 0.63 -17.49
N SER A 90 1.43 0.02 -18.67
CA SER A 90 2.17 -1.23 -18.94
C SER A 90 3.67 -0.98 -18.95
N GLY A 91 4.41 -1.76 -18.17
CA GLY A 91 5.87 -1.65 -18.06
C GLY A 91 6.35 -0.76 -16.91
N GLU A 92 5.43 -0.09 -16.23
CA GLU A 92 5.67 0.76 -15.07
C GLU A 92 5.58 0.00 -13.75
N THR A 93 6.13 0.60 -12.70
CA THR A 93 6.06 0.09 -11.34
C THR A 93 6.00 1.26 -10.37
N ILE A 94 5.03 1.20 -9.48
CA ILE A 94 4.83 2.18 -8.42
C ILE A 94 4.91 1.49 -7.06
N GLU A 95 5.07 2.29 -6.03
CA GLU A 95 4.74 1.94 -4.67
C GLU A 95 3.53 2.74 -4.22
N ILE A 96 2.68 2.06 -3.45
CA ILE A 96 1.61 2.70 -2.69
C ILE A 96 2.05 2.72 -1.23
N LEU A 97 2.17 3.93 -0.66
CA LEU A 97 2.60 4.18 0.71
C LEU A 97 1.38 4.56 1.53
N TYR A 98 1.08 3.77 2.56
CA TYR A 98 -0.07 3.99 3.42
C TYR A 98 0.35 3.99 4.88
N TRP A 99 0.22 5.14 5.55
CA TRP A 99 0.29 5.21 7.00
C TRP A 99 -0.97 4.56 7.58
N ILE A 100 -0.83 3.62 8.50
CA ILE A 100 -1.91 2.74 8.96
C ILE A 100 -2.82 3.51 9.92
N GLN A 101 -3.67 4.36 9.35
CA GLN A 101 -4.60 5.21 10.08
C GLN A 101 -5.97 5.30 9.41
N ASN A 102 -7.01 5.54 10.21
CA ASN A 102 -8.34 5.79 9.66
C ASN A 102 -8.50 7.24 9.17
N SER A 103 -9.67 7.55 8.59
CA SER A 103 -10.01 8.89 8.11
C SER A 103 -10.22 9.94 9.22
N SER A 104 -10.04 9.55 10.49
CA SER A 104 -10.12 10.43 11.65
C SER A 104 -8.75 10.64 12.31
N GLY A 105 -7.67 10.18 11.67
CA GLY A 105 -6.30 10.31 12.17
C GLY A 105 -5.95 9.39 13.34
N SER A 106 -6.73 8.32 13.56
CA SER A 106 -6.36 7.32 14.58
C SER A 106 -5.40 6.30 13.98
N ASP A 107 -4.24 6.14 14.63
CA ASP A 107 -3.21 5.16 14.27
C ASP A 107 -3.56 3.73 14.69
N PHE A 108 -3.21 2.78 13.82
CA PHE A 108 -3.37 1.33 14.03
C PHE A 108 -2.09 0.58 13.67
N ALA A 109 -0.96 1.08 14.18
CA ALA A 109 0.36 0.47 13.98
C ALA A 109 0.34 -1.04 14.30
N LEU A 110 1.07 -1.80 13.50
CA LEU A 110 1.18 -3.25 13.61
C LEU A 110 2.28 -3.64 14.59
N SER A 111 1.92 -4.38 15.64
CA SER A 111 2.88 -5.05 16.52
C SER A 111 3.40 -6.35 15.90
N THR A 112 4.39 -6.99 16.53
CA THR A 112 4.87 -8.32 16.15
C THR A 112 3.75 -9.38 16.14
N ASP A 113 3.95 -10.46 15.38
CA ASP A 113 3.01 -11.60 15.25
C ASP A 113 1.56 -11.24 14.89
N THR A 114 1.35 -10.10 14.25
CA THR A 114 0.05 -9.59 13.83
C THR A 114 -0.23 -9.94 12.38
N VAL A 115 -1.40 -10.52 12.13
CA VAL A 115 -1.91 -10.78 10.79
C VAL A 115 -2.63 -9.53 10.28
N PHE A 116 -2.28 -9.09 9.07
CA PHE A 116 -3.01 -8.06 8.37
C PHE A 116 -3.35 -8.47 6.93
N THR A 117 -4.38 -7.83 6.39
CA THR A 117 -4.83 -8.00 5.02
C THR A 117 -4.95 -6.63 4.37
N MET A 118 -4.42 -6.49 3.16
CA MET A 118 -4.64 -5.32 2.32
C MET A 118 -5.25 -5.73 0.99
N THR A 119 -6.22 -4.95 0.52
CA THR A 119 -6.79 -5.11 -0.81
C THR A 119 -6.54 -3.87 -1.63
N VAL A 120 -5.99 -4.06 -2.82
CA VAL A 120 -5.86 -3.04 -3.87
C VAL A 120 -7.00 -3.27 -4.87
N GLN A 121 -7.88 -2.29 -5.01
CA GLN A 121 -9.04 -2.36 -5.87
C GLN A 121 -9.03 -1.19 -6.86
N PRO A 122 -8.75 -1.46 -8.15
CA PRO A 122 -9.10 -0.52 -9.20
C PRO A 122 -10.62 -0.34 -9.29
N LYS A 123 -11.09 0.86 -9.61
CA LYS A 123 -12.52 1.20 -9.75
C LYS A 123 -13.27 0.28 -10.71
N THR A 124 -12.59 -0.19 -11.75
CA THR A 124 -13.07 -1.27 -12.62
C THR A 124 -11.97 -2.31 -12.75
N GLY A 125 -12.32 -3.60 -12.63
CA GLY A 125 -11.35 -4.67 -12.77
C GLY A 125 -11.39 -5.71 -11.67
N GLN A 126 -10.28 -6.44 -11.51
CA GLN A 126 -10.07 -7.40 -10.43
C GLN A 126 -9.33 -6.75 -9.28
N LEU A 127 -9.80 -7.06 -8.07
CA LEU A 127 -9.08 -6.76 -6.84
C LEU A 127 -7.87 -7.68 -6.66
N THR A 128 -6.88 -7.18 -5.94
CA THR A 128 -5.73 -7.96 -5.48
C THR A 128 -5.65 -7.86 -3.97
N THR A 129 -5.70 -9.00 -3.29
CA THR A 129 -5.57 -9.06 -1.83
C THR A 129 -4.25 -9.71 -1.45
N VAL A 130 -3.54 -9.09 -0.50
CA VAL A 130 -2.39 -9.66 0.16
C VAL A 130 -2.72 -9.86 1.63
N LYS A 131 -2.36 -11.02 2.16
CA LYS A 131 -2.43 -11.34 3.59
C LYS A 131 -1.03 -11.68 4.06
N LYS A 132 -0.58 -11.04 5.13
CA LYS A 132 0.78 -11.17 5.68
C LYS A 132 0.73 -11.21 7.20
N THR A 133 1.74 -11.79 7.80
CA THR A 133 1.97 -11.73 9.24
C THR A 133 3.28 -11.01 9.50
N THR A 134 3.27 -10.02 10.40
CA THR A 134 4.49 -9.35 10.86
C THR A 134 5.42 -10.35 11.54
N PRO A 135 6.74 -10.17 11.46
CA PRO A 135 7.69 -11.05 12.14
C PRO A 135 7.52 -11.01 13.67
N SER A 136 8.07 -12.01 14.35
CA SER A 136 8.13 -12.07 15.81
C SER A 136 9.10 -11.06 16.43
N VAL A 137 9.95 -10.43 15.61
CA VAL A 137 10.89 -9.38 16.01
C VAL A 137 10.93 -8.28 14.93
N ILE A 138 10.71 -7.03 15.33
CA ILE A 138 10.89 -5.84 14.49
C ILE A 138 12.10 -5.05 15.02
N ALA A 139 13.27 -5.35 14.46
CA ALA A 139 14.54 -4.75 14.88
C ALA A 139 14.94 -3.50 14.07
N ASN A 140 14.41 -3.36 12.85
CA ASN A 140 14.73 -2.28 11.93
C ASN A 140 13.47 -1.50 11.59
N ASN A 141 13.64 -0.23 11.19
CA ASN A 141 12.55 0.61 10.71
C ASN A 141 11.90 0.03 9.45
N TRP A 142 12.64 -0.73 8.64
CA TRP A 142 12.13 -1.39 7.44
C TRP A 142 12.07 -2.90 7.62
N VAL A 143 10.91 -3.47 7.30
CA VAL A 143 10.67 -4.92 7.31
C VAL A 143 10.16 -5.34 5.94
N THR A 144 10.83 -6.34 5.36
CA THR A 144 10.42 -6.97 4.08
C THR A 144 10.20 -8.47 4.23
N ASP A 145 10.63 -9.05 5.35
CA ASP A 145 10.43 -10.45 5.70
C ASP A 145 9.07 -10.61 6.39
N TRP A 146 8.17 -11.31 5.71
CA TRP A 146 6.81 -11.60 6.18
C TRP A 146 6.56 -13.09 6.09
N SER A 147 5.72 -13.62 6.98
CA SER A 147 5.13 -14.96 6.81
C SER A 147 3.75 -14.93 6.16
#